data_AF-A0AAD8CTD4-F1
#
_entry.id   AF-A0AAD8CTD4-F1
#
_cell.length_a   1.000
_cell.length_b   1.000
_cell.length_c   1.000
_cell.angle_alpha   90.00
_cell.angle_beta   90.00
_cell.angle_gamma   90.00
#
_symmetry.space_group_name_H-M   'P 1'
#
loop_
_entity.id
_entity.type
_entity.pdbx_description
1 polymer ?
#
loop_
_entity_poly.entity_id
_entity_poly.type
_entity_poly.pdbx_seq_one_letter_code
_entity_poly.pdbx_strand_id
1 'polypeptide(L)'
;MVCCRWVFLSLCLLLLIAPDEGILQDVTFSQSQRLSMKILKDVRSLRLLYNEVQFGNQLTQDSAIVMPSLPSASMPYTLWLSMEDEERLVSSSQDLHVYWVHVHANRMHLLGESEQSQLAQSMLAVQMDLSDLTLQVNSQLWSMNVTLPPPPAEVLPPELLNPQSEWLSKLQGSIILRDLEKYLGKVVRDFTLLKSRSQQ
;
A
#
# COMPACT_ATOMS: atom_id res chain seq x y z
N MET A 1 -24.16 55.44 11.08
CA MET A 1 -23.99 54.03 11.50
C MET A 1 -24.54 53.11 10.40
N VAL A 2 -23.76 52.79 9.35
CA VAL A 2 -24.21 51.90 8.26
C VAL A 2 -23.13 50.88 7.82
N CYS A 3 -21.85 51.06 8.20
CA CYS A 3 -20.77 50.17 7.76
C CYS A 3 -20.71 48.77 8.43
N CYS A 4 -21.30 48.56 9.61
CA CYS A 4 -21.14 47.27 10.30
C CYS A 4 -21.98 46.12 9.70
N ARG A 5 -23.03 46.38 8.91
CA ARG A 5 -23.90 45.30 8.40
C ARG A 5 -23.30 44.55 7.20
N TRP A 6 -22.45 45.21 6.40
CA TRP A 6 -21.84 44.60 5.21
C TRP A 6 -20.64 43.72 5.52
N VAL A 7 -19.92 43.99 6.62
CA VAL A 7 -18.79 43.17 7.06
C VAL A 7 -19.26 41.80 7.59
N PHE A 8 -20.38 41.77 8.33
CA PHE A 8 -20.95 40.51 8.81
C PHE A 8 -21.52 39.64 7.68
N LEU A 9 -22.15 40.22 6.65
CA LEU A 9 -22.61 39.47 5.48
C LEU A 9 -21.45 38.90 4.65
N SER A 10 -20.34 39.64 4.53
CA SER A 10 -19.12 39.17 3.85
C SER A 10 -18.42 38.04 4.62
N LEU A 11 -18.40 38.11 5.96
CA LEU A 11 -17.84 37.04 6.80
C LEU A 11 -18.69 35.76 6.78
N CYS A 12 -20.03 35.88 6.67
CA CYS A 12 -20.93 34.73 6.56
C CYS A 12 -20.84 34.03 5.20
N LEU A 13 -20.57 34.74 4.10
CA LEU A 13 -20.37 34.12 2.79
C LEU A 13 -19.07 33.31 2.68
N LEU A 14 -18.03 33.65 3.45
CA LEU A 14 -16.79 32.88 3.52
C LEU A 14 -16.90 31.61 4.39
N LEU A 15 -17.89 31.53 5.29
CA LEU A 15 -18.15 30.35 6.13
C LEU A 15 -19.11 29.33 5.48
N LEU A 16 -19.72 29.65 4.34
CA LEU A 16 -20.71 28.82 3.65
C LEU A 16 -20.14 27.99 2.49
N ILE A 17 -18.85 28.13 2.17
CA ILE A 17 -18.16 27.22 1.26
C ILE A 17 -17.49 26.14 2.12
N ALA A 18 -18.31 25.29 2.73
CA ALA A 18 -17.80 24.00 3.15
C ALA A 18 -17.41 23.25 1.86
N PRO A 19 -16.15 22.79 1.70
CA PRO A 19 -15.80 21.97 0.57
C PRO A 19 -16.73 20.75 0.57
N ASP A 20 -17.35 20.48 -0.56
CA ASP A 20 -18.16 19.29 -0.75
C ASP A 20 -17.31 18.06 -0.42
N GLU A 21 -17.75 17.26 0.56
CA GLU A 21 -16.99 16.11 1.07
C GLU A 21 -16.68 15.12 -0.07
N GLY A 22 -17.56 15.01 -1.07
CA GLY A 22 -17.36 14.19 -2.26
C GLY A 22 -16.16 14.64 -3.12
N ILE A 23 -15.96 15.96 -3.30
CA ILE A 23 -14.83 16.50 -4.08
C ILE A 23 -13.51 16.24 -3.37
N LEU A 24 -13.48 16.41 -2.04
CA LEU A 24 -12.27 16.14 -1.26
C LEU A 24 -11.90 14.66 -1.36
N GLN A 25 -12.89 13.77 -1.28
CA GLN A 25 -12.66 12.34 -1.33
C GLN A 25 -12.20 11.85 -2.71
N ASP A 26 -12.78 12.35 -3.81
CA ASP A 26 -12.30 12.06 -5.18
C ASP A 26 -10.82 12.44 -5.37
N VAL A 27 -10.42 13.62 -4.87
CA VAL A 27 -9.01 14.06 -4.95
C VAL A 27 -8.11 13.11 -4.18
N THR A 28 -8.50 12.70 -2.96
CA THR A 28 -7.69 11.76 -2.16
C THR A 28 -7.60 10.38 -2.81
N PHE A 29 -8.71 9.82 -3.33
CA PHE A 29 -8.70 8.52 -4.01
C PHE A 29 -7.88 8.56 -5.29
N SER A 30 -7.96 9.66 -6.05
CA SER A 30 -7.13 9.88 -7.25
C SER A 30 -5.64 9.92 -6.92
N GLN A 31 -5.25 10.52 -5.79
CA GLN A 31 -3.86 10.52 -5.32
C GLN A 31 -3.40 9.11 -4.94
N SER A 32 -4.17 8.37 -4.14
CA SER A 32 -3.84 7.00 -3.74
C SER A 32 -3.84 6.03 -4.92
N GLN A 33 -4.71 6.24 -5.93
CA GLN A 33 -4.68 5.51 -7.20
C GLN A 33 -3.36 5.74 -7.94
N ARG A 34 -2.92 7.00 -8.07
CA ARG A 34 -1.65 7.32 -8.75
C ARG A 34 -0.46 6.75 -8.01
N LEU A 35 -0.43 6.86 -6.69
CA LEU A 35 0.65 6.32 -5.87
C LEU A 35 0.69 4.78 -5.97
N SER A 36 -0.44 4.09 -5.84
CA SER A 36 -0.48 2.62 -6.00
C SER A 36 -0.03 2.16 -7.39
N MET A 37 -0.37 2.88 -8.47
CA MET A 37 0.14 2.59 -9.81
C MET A 37 1.66 2.80 -9.93
N LYS A 38 2.20 3.87 -9.30
CA LYS A 38 3.64 4.11 -9.23
C LYS A 38 4.34 2.96 -8.50
N ILE A 39 3.88 2.61 -7.30
CA ILE A 39 4.46 1.52 -6.50
C ILE A 39 4.41 0.21 -7.29
N LEU A 40 3.30 -0.09 -7.97
CA LEU A 40 3.19 -1.29 -8.80
C LEU A 40 4.28 -1.35 -9.89
N LYS A 41 4.54 -0.22 -10.57
CA LYS A 41 5.61 -0.12 -11.57
C LYS A 41 7.00 -0.28 -10.93
N ASP A 42 7.21 0.31 -9.77
CA ASP A 42 8.50 0.28 -9.08
C ASP A 42 8.78 -1.12 -8.53
N VAL A 43 7.78 -1.81 -7.97
CA VAL A 43 7.87 -3.21 -7.53
C VAL A 43 8.17 -4.15 -8.70
N ARG A 44 7.54 -3.96 -9.86
CA ARG A 44 7.88 -4.73 -11.08
C ARG A 44 9.35 -4.59 -11.46
N SER A 45 9.84 -3.34 -11.45
CA SER A 45 11.25 -3.05 -11.76
C SER A 45 12.18 -3.66 -10.72
N LEU A 46 11.83 -3.53 -9.43
CA LEU A 46 12.56 -4.12 -8.31
C LEU A 46 12.59 -5.65 -8.38
N ARG A 47 11.50 -6.31 -8.80
CA ARG A 47 11.47 -7.77 -8.98
C ARG A 47 12.46 -8.25 -10.04
N LEU A 48 12.56 -7.53 -11.16
CA LEU A 48 13.53 -7.85 -12.21
C LEU A 48 14.95 -7.71 -11.68
N LEU A 49 15.26 -6.59 -11.02
CA LEU A 49 16.56 -6.36 -10.40
C LEU A 49 16.89 -7.42 -9.34
N TYR A 50 15.92 -7.77 -8.50
CA TYR A 50 16.08 -8.80 -7.47
C TYR A 50 16.41 -10.15 -8.10
N ASN A 51 15.71 -10.54 -9.16
CA ASN A 51 15.95 -11.81 -9.84
C ASN A 51 17.35 -11.87 -10.50
N GLU A 52 17.76 -10.77 -11.13
CA GLU A 52 19.07 -10.63 -11.73
C GLU A 52 20.18 -10.77 -10.68
N VAL A 53 20.10 -9.99 -9.60
CA VAL A 53 21.12 -9.94 -8.54
C VAL A 53 21.17 -11.24 -7.73
N GLN A 54 20.03 -11.83 -7.38
CA GLN A 54 19.97 -12.95 -6.44
C GLN A 54 20.00 -14.33 -7.10
N PHE A 55 19.52 -14.44 -8.33
CA PHE A 55 19.36 -15.73 -9.03
C PHE A 55 19.99 -15.75 -10.44
N GLY A 56 20.62 -14.66 -10.89
CA GLY A 56 21.19 -14.59 -12.24
C GLY A 56 20.13 -14.85 -13.33
N ASN A 57 18.89 -14.41 -13.10
CA ASN A 57 17.72 -14.65 -13.96
C ASN A 57 17.27 -16.11 -14.12
N GLN A 58 17.71 -17.03 -13.25
CA GLN A 58 17.35 -18.45 -13.32
C GLN A 58 16.03 -18.78 -12.62
N LEU A 59 15.51 -17.90 -11.75
CA LEU A 59 14.24 -18.13 -11.08
C LEU A 59 13.08 -17.83 -12.05
N THR A 60 12.45 -18.89 -12.57
CA THR A 60 11.22 -18.79 -13.37
C THR A 60 9.99 -18.61 -12.48
N GLN A 61 9.03 -17.79 -12.92
CA GLN A 61 7.93 -17.21 -12.13
C GLN A 61 6.88 -18.17 -11.50
N ASP A 62 7.06 -19.48 -11.58
CA ASP A 62 5.98 -20.48 -11.44
C ASP A 62 6.06 -21.39 -10.21
N SER A 63 6.79 -21.02 -9.17
CA SER A 63 6.71 -21.76 -7.91
C SER A 63 5.45 -21.34 -7.14
N ALA A 64 4.46 -22.25 -7.06
CA ALA A 64 3.22 -22.15 -6.26
C ALA A 64 3.45 -22.04 -4.73
N ILE A 65 4.66 -21.68 -4.31
CA ILE A 65 5.04 -21.50 -2.93
C ILE A 65 4.38 -20.21 -2.43
N VAL A 66 3.50 -20.37 -1.45
CA VAL A 66 2.81 -19.28 -0.77
C VAL A 66 3.42 -19.11 0.61
N MET A 67 3.54 -17.86 1.05
CA MET A 67 3.95 -17.52 2.41
C MET A 67 2.69 -17.26 3.24
N PRO A 68 2.37 -18.08 4.27
CA PRO A 68 1.11 -17.96 5.01
C PRO A 68 0.92 -16.63 5.75
N SER A 69 2.03 -15.94 6.08
CA SER A 69 2.02 -14.64 6.75
C SER A 69 1.75 -13.46 5.81
N LEU A 70 1.80 -13.65 4.49
CA LEU A 70 1.44 -12.61 3.55
C LEU A 70 -0.07 -12.58 3.30
N PRO A 71 -0.67 -11.38 3.19
CA PRO A 71 -2.05 -11.24 2.78
C PRO A 71 -2.31 -11.89 1.42
N SER A 72 -3.51 -12.42 1.24
CA SER A 72 -3.89 -12.99 -0.06
C SER A 72 -4.08 -11.87 -1.08
N ALA A 73 -3.30 -11.92 -2.15
CA ALA A 73 -3.52 -11.09 -3.34
C ALA A 73 -4.72 -11.55 -4.19
N SER A 74 -5.25 -12.76 -3.93
CA SER A 74 -6.36 -13.34 -4.66
C SER A 74 -7.66 -13.18 -3.88
N MET A 75 -8.70 -12.71 -4.58
CA MET A 75 -10.05 -12.58 -4.05
C MET A 75 -11.06 -12.92 -5.16
N PRO A 76 -12.10 -13.72 -4.88
CA PRO A 76 -13.17 -13.97 -5.84
C PRO A 76 -13.81 -12.65 -6.29
N TYR A 77 -14.07 -12.50 -7.59
CA TYR A 77 -14.63 -11.27 -8.14
C TYR A 77 -15.94 -10.84 -7.49
N THR A 78 -16.82 -11.80 -7.18
CA THR A 78 -18.12 -11.52 -6.54
C THR A 78 -17.96 -10.96 -5.13
N LEU A 79 -17.05 -11.56 -4.32
CA LEU A 79 -16.70 -11.05 -3.01
C LEU A 79 -16.06 -9.67 -3.12
N TRP A 80 -15.10 -9.52 -4.04
CA TRP A 80 -14.46 -8.24 -4.29
C TRP A 80 -15.48 -7.17 -4.66
N LEU A 81 -16.51 -7.46 -5.46
CA LEU A 81 -17.49 -6.45 -5.87
C LEU A 81 -18.44 -6.06 -4.74
N SER A 82 -18.76 -6.98 -3.83
CA SER A 82 -19.70 -6.76 -2.72
C SER A 82 -19.10 -6.00 -1.53
N MET A 83 -17.78 -5.86 -1.43
CA MET A 83 -17.16 -5.14 -0.31
C MET A 83 -17.59 -3.68 -0.29
N GLU A 84 -17.88 -3.20 0.92
CA GLU A 84 -18.11 -1.78 1.21
C GLU A 84 -16.79 -0.99 1.09
N ASP A 85 -16.89 0.31 0.83
CA ASP A 85 -15.73 1.17 0.60
C ASP A 85 -14.82 1.24 1.85
N GLU A 86 -15.43 1.29 3.04
CA GLU A 86 -14.74 1.24 4.32
C GLU A 86 -14.00 -0.08 4.51
N GLU A 87 -14.66 -1.22 4.24
CA GLU A 87 -14.08 -2.56 4.37
C GLU A 87 -12.84 -2.70 3.46
N ARG A 88 -12.91 -2.18 2.23
CA ARG A 88 -11.76 -2.17 1.30
C ARG A 88 -10.59 -1.37 1.82
N LEU A 89 -10.86 -0.18 2.38
CA LEU A 89 -9.82 0.70 2.88
C LEU A 89 -9.20 0.14 4.16
N VAL A 90 -10.00 -0.45 5.07
CA VAL A 90 -9.50 -1.14 6.27
C VAL A 90 -8.59 -2.32 5.88
N SER A 91 -9.06 -3.21 4.99
CA SER A 91 -8.24 -4.32 4.48
C SER A 91 -6.97 -3.81 3.81
N SER A 92 -7.07 -2.75 2.99
CA SER A 92 -5.91 -2.16 2.32
C SER A 92 -4.87 -1.63 3.30
N SER A 93 -5.31 -0.89 4.33
CA SER A 93 -4.42 -0.36 5.37
C SER A 93 -3.66 -1.48 6.09
N GLN A 94 -4.37 -2.51 6.55
CA GLN A 94 -3.77 -3.63 7.28
C GLN A 94 -2.79 -4.42 6.41
N ASP A 95 -3.22 -4.80 5.21
CA ASP A 95 -2.41 -5.65 4.33
C ASP A 95 -1.17 -4.91 3.81
N LEU A 96 -1.28 -3.62 3.48
CA LEU A 96 -0.14 -2.79 3.07
C LEU A 96 0.90 -2.70 4.19
N HIS A 97 0.47 -2.57 5.45
CA HIS A 97 1.36 -2.60 6.59
C HIS A 97 2.10 -3.94 6.71
N VAL A 98 1.40 -5.07 6.55
CA VAL A 98 2.05 -6.40 6.56
C VAL A 98 3.11 -6.49 5.46
N TYR A 99 2.80 -6.08 4.23
CA TYR A 99 3.79 -6.05 3.16
C TYR A 99 4.98 -5.14 3.48
N TRP A 100 4.73 -3.96 4.06
CA TRP A 100 5.80 -3.06 4.48
C TRP A 100 6.77 -3.74 5.46
N VAL A 101 6.24 -4.44 6.48
CA VAL A 101 7.05 -5.16 7.47
C VAL A 101 7.89 -6.26 6.80
N HIS A 102 7.30 -7.01 5.87
CA HIS A 102 8.01 -8.08 5.15
C HIS A 102 9.12 -7.54 4.23
N VAL A 103 8.86 -6.45 3.50
CA VAL A 103 9.88 -5.80 2.67
C VAL A 103 10.97 -5.22 3.56
N HIS A 104 10.62 -4.68 4.73
CA HIS A 104 11.58 -4.21 5.75
C HIS A 104 12.52 -5.33 6.21
N ALA A 105 11.98 -6.44 6.70
CA ALA A 105 12.76 -7.59 7.15
C ALA A 105 13.70 -8.10 6.05
N ASN A 106 13.21 -8.28 4.83
CA ASN A 106 14.04 -8.75 3.72
C ASN A 106 15.15 -7.76 3.34
N ARG A 107 14.88 -6.45 3.39
CA ARG A 107 15.91 -5.42 3.15
C ARG A 107 17.00 -5.45 4.22
N MET A 108 16.63 -5.64 5.49
CA MET A 108 17.61 -5.70 6.58
C MET A 108 18.60 -6.86 6.43
N HIS A 109 18.13 -8.01 5.92
CA HIS A 109 19.03 -9.12 5.56
C HIS A 109 20.03 -8.75 4.46
N LEU A 110 19.57 -8.07 3.40
CA LEU A 110 20.45 -7.64 2.31
C LEU A 110 21.52 -6.63 2.75
N LEU A 111 21.21 -5.75 3.71
CA LEU A 111 22.20 -4.80 4.23
C LEU A 111 23.30 -5.48 5.04
N GLY A 112 23.00 -6.60 5.71
CA GLY A 112 24.02 -7.43 6.35
C GLY A 112 25.05 -7.99 5.34
N GLU A 113 24.69 -8.08 4.06
CA GLU A 113 25.56 -8.53 2.98
C GLU A 113 26.28 -7.36 2.27
N SER A 114 25.64 -6.19 2.13
CA SER A 114 26.24 -4.97 1.56
C SER A 114 25.41 -3.70 1.82
N GLU A 115 25.98 -2.72 2.53
CA GLU A 115 25.26 -1.48 2.88
C GLU A 115 24.98 -0.54 1.70
N GLN A 116 25.72 -0.63 0.58
CA GLN A 116 25.54 0.23 -0.61
C GLN A 116 24.89 -0.48 -1.81
N SER A 117 24.10 -1.52 -1.57
CA SER A 117 23.42 -2.23 -2.65
C SER A 117 22.32 -1.37 -3.31
N GLN A 118 22.38 -1.21 -4.64
CA GLN A 118 21.30 -0.63 -5.45
C GLN A 118 19.96 -1.35 -5.20
N LEU A 119 20.01 -2.65 -4.93
CA LEU A 119 18.83 -3.45 -4.60
C LEU A 119 18.21 -2.99 -3.27
N ALA A 120 19.04 -2.81 -2.23
CA ALA A 120 18.58 -2.36 -0.92
C ALA A 120 18.00 -0.94 -0.97
N GLN A 121 18.58 -0.05 -1.76
CA GLN A 121 18.05 1.29 -2.00
C GLN A 121 16.70 1.26 -2.72
N SER A 122 16.56 0.42 -3.74
CA SER A 122 15.29 0.26 -4.47
C SER A 122 14.19 -0.31 -3.56
N MET A 123 14.53 -1.24 -2.66
CA MET A 123 13.60 -1.73 -1.64
C MET A 123 13.21 -0.66 -0.63
N LEU A 124 14.15 0.21 -0.21
CA LEU A 124 13.86 1.32 0.69
C LEU A 124 12.87 2.30 0.06
N ALA A 125 13.03 2.64 -1.23
CA ALA A 125 12.10 3.50 -1.94
C ALA A 125 10.68 2.93 -1.94
N VAL A 126 10.53 1.63 -2.23
CA VAL A 126 9.23 0.93 -2.16
C VAL A 126 8.67 0.95 -0.73
N GLN A 127 9.49 0.76 0.30
CA GLN A 127 9.03 0.85 1.71
C GLN A 127 8.49 2.24 2.05
N MET A 128 9.17 3.30 1.64
CA MET A 128 8.71 4.67 1.87
C MET A 128 7.37 4.91 1.17
N ASP A 129 7.26 4.53 -0.10
CA ASP A 129 6.00 4.70 -0.84
C ASP A 129 4.85 3.87 -0.24
N LEU A 130 5.12 2.65 0.23
CA LEU A 130 4.12 1.82 0.91
C LEU A 130 3.65 2.47 2.22
N SER A 131 4.56 3.04 3.00
CA SER A 131 4.23 3.78 4.22
C SER A 131 3.35 4.99 3.89
N ASP A 132 3.71 5.75 2.86
CA ASP A 132 2.95 6.92 2.42
C ASP A 132 1.55 6.54 1.94
N LEU A 133 1.42 5.44 1.18
CA LEU A 133 0.12 4.94 0.74
C LEU A 133 -0.75 4.52 1.93
N THR A 134 -0.19 3.81 2.91
CA THR A 134 -0.90 3.42 4.14
C THR A 134 -1.37 4.66 4.91
N LEU A 135 -0.54 5.70 5.03
CA LEU A 135 -0.92 6.95 5.68
C LEU A 135 -2.06 7.66 4.94
N GLN A 136 -2.06 7.67 3.60
CA GLN A 136 -3.16 8.21 2.82
C GLN A 136 -4.46 7.42 3.04
N VAL A 137 -4.40 6.09 3.03
CA VAL A 137 -5.55 5.21 3.30
C VAL A 137 -6.11 5.48 4.70
N ASN A 138 -5.24 5.60 5.70
CA ASN A 138 -5.65 5.90 7.08
C ASN A 138 -6.32 7.26 7.20
N SER A 139 -5.81 8.28 6.49
CA SER A 139 -6.44 9.59 6.43
C SER A 139 -7.84 9.54 5.80
N GLN A 140 -8.04 8.71 4.77
CA GLN A 140 -9.35 8.50 4.15
C GLN A 140 -10.32 7.83 5.14
N LEU A 141 -9.87 6.80 5.85
CA LEU A 141 -10.66 6.14 6.89
C LEU A 141 -11.07 7.08 8.02
N TRP A 142 -10.14 7.93 8.48
CA TRP A 142 -10.46 8.95 9.47
C TRP A 142 -11.47 9.97 8.97
N SER A 143 -11.42 10.36 7.69
CA SER A 143 -12.43 11.24 7.10
C SER A 143 -13.81 10.60 7.04
N MET A 144 -13.89 9.27 6.97
CA MET A 144 -15.12 8.49 7.02
C MET A 144 -15.59 8.18 8.47
N ASN A 145 -14.90 8.69 9.49
CA ASN A 145 -15.11 8.33 10.90
C ASN A 145 -14.95 6.83 11.20
N VAL A 146 -14.19 6.10 10.38
CA VAL A 146 -13.89 4.70 10.60
C VAL A 146 -12.76 4.57 11.61
N THR A 147 -13.02 3.82 12.69
CA THR A 147 -11.98 3.47 13.66
C THR A 147 -11.25 2.23 13.17
N LEU A 148 -9.94 2.35 12.98
CA LEU A 148 -9.12 1.21 12.60
C LEU A 148 -9.14 0.14 13.69
N PRO A 149 -9.27 -1.14 13.33
CA PRO A 149 -9.00 -2.22 14.27
C PRO A 149 -7.56 -2.11 14.78
N PRO A 150 -7.27 -2.61 16.00
CA PRO A 150 -5.90 -2.69 16.48
C PRO A 150 -5.04 -3.44 15.46
N PRO A 151 -3.75 -3.06 15.30
CA PRO A 151 -2.85 -3.77 14.41
C PRO A 151 -2.93 -5.27 14.71
N PRO A 152 -3.00 -6.15 13.70
CA PRO A 152 -2.86 -7.57 13.93
C PRO A 152 -1.60 -7.79 14.77
N ALA A 153 -1.68 -8.61 15.82
CA ALA A 153 -0.50 -8.95 16.62
C ALA A 153 0.59 -9.42 15.66
N GLU A 154 1.65 -8.62 15.52
CA GLU A 154 2.70 -8.82 14.52
C GLU A 154 3.50 -10.08 14.87
N VAL A 155 3.00 -11.24 14.47
CA VAL A 155 3.79 -12.46 14.45
C VAL A 155 4.54 -12.45 13.13
N LEU A 156 5.59 -11.62 13.07
CA LEU A 156 6.64 -11.82 12.09
C LEU A 156 7.08 -13.28 12.20
N PRO A 157 6.97 -14.09 11.13
CA PRO A 157 7.47 -15.46 11.16
C PRO A 157 8.93 -15.43 11.63
N PRO A 158 9.30 -16.23 12.64
CA PRO A 158 10.69 -16.34 13.09
C PRO A 158 11.65 -16.63 11.93
N GLU A 159 11.15 -17.31 10.90
CA GLU A 159 11.88 -17.64 9.67
C GLU A 159 12.23 -16.42 8.81
N LEU A 160 11.54 -15.28 8.97
CA LEU A 160 11.89 -14.01 8.32
C LEU A 160 12.92 -13.22 9.13
N LEU A 161 13.08 -13.48 10.42
CA LEU A 161 14.09 -12.83 11.26
C LEU A 161 15.40 -13.63 11.26
N ASN A 162 15.31 -14.96 11.20
CA ASN A 162 16.44 -15.89 11.15
C ASN A 162 16.22 -16.93 10.05
N PRO A 163 16.49 -16.60 8.77
CA PRO A 163 16.40 -17.57 7.70
C PRO A 163 17.40 -18.70 7.93
N GLN A 164 16.92 -19.95 7.82
CA GLN A 164 17.74 -21.15 8.05
C GLN A 164 18.88 -21.32 7.02
N SER A 165 18.75 -20.69 5.85
CA SER A 165 19.77 -20.67 4.81
C SER A 165 19.68 -19.41 3.94
N GLU A 166 20.81 -19.05 3.32
CA GLU A 166 20.91 -17.93 2.36
C GLU A 166 19.93 -18.11 1.19
N TRP A 167 19.83 -19.34 0.65
CA TRP A 167 18.88 -19.66 -0.41
C TRP A 167 17.43 -19.38 0.01
N LEU A 168 17.04 -19.77 1.22
CA LEU A 168 15.69 -19.54 1.72
C LEU A 168 15.41 -18.05 1.89
N SER A 169 16.37 -17.27 2.40
CA SER A 169 16.25 -15.81 2.50
C SER A 169 16.00 -15.15 1.15
N LYS A 170 16.77 -15.54 0.13
CA LYS A 170 16.61 -15.06 -1.26
C LYS A 170 15.24 -15.45 -1.82
N LEU A 171 14.81 -16.69 -1.59
CA LEU A 171 13.50 -17.17 -2.05
C LEU A 171 12.35 -16.41 -1.37
N GLN A 172 12.45 -16.16 -0.06
CA GLN A 172 11.45 -15.39 0.69
C GLN A 172 11.29 -13.97 0.12
N GLY A 173 12.40 -13.27 -0.17
CA GLY A 173 12.34 -11.95 -0.78
C GLY A 173 11.67 -11.96 -2.16
N SER A 174 11.97 -12.96 -2.98
CA SER A 174 11.30 -13.16 -4.27
C SER A 174 9.78 -13.37 -4.13
N ILE A 175 9.35 -14.19 -3.16
CA ILE A 175 7.93 -14.44 -2.87
C ILE A 175 7.24 -13.16 -2.40
N ILE A 176 7.84 -12.42 -1.47
CA ILE A 176 7.31 -11.14 -0.96
C ILE A 176 7.05 -10.17 -2.10
N LEU A 177 8.05 -9.94 -2.96
CA LEU A 177 7.91 -8.99 -4.06
C LEU A 177 6.89 -9.43 -5.12
N ARG A 178 6.82 -10.74 -5.41
CA ARG A 178 5.82 -11.31 -6.33
C ARG A 178 4.40 -11.09 -5.82
N ASP A 179 4.15 -11.40 -4.55
CA ASP A 179 2.81 -11.32 -3.99
C ASP A 179 2.41 -9.87 -3.73
N LEU A 180 3.38 -9.00 -3.38
CA LEU A 180 3.18 -7.56 -3.32
C LEU A 180 2.76 -6.99 -4.69
N GLU A 181 3.39 -7.40 -5.78
CA GLU A 181 2.97 -6.96 -7.12
C GLU A 181 1.50 -7.31 -7.40
N LYS A 182 1.12 -8.57 -7.12
CA LYS A 182 -0.27 -9.03 -7.33
C LYS A 182 -1.24 -8.24 -6.45
N TYR A 183 -0.87 -8.00 -5.19
CA TYR A 183 -1.67 -7.27 -4.23
C TYR A 183 -1.85 -5.80 -4.63
N LEU A 184 -0.78 -5.12 -5.05
CA LEU A 184 -0.87 -3.76 -5.59
C LEU A 184 -1.77 -3.68 -6.83
N GLY A 185 -1.80 -4.74 -7.64
CA GLY A 185 -2.77 -4.88 -8.72
C GLY A 185 -4.22 -4.84 -8.23
N LYS A 186 -4.53 -5.45 -7.07
CA LYS A 186 -5.84 -5.34 -6.39
C LYS A 186 -6.06 -3.91 -5.89
N VAL A 187 -5.10 -3.31 -5.18
CA VAL A 187 -5.22 -1.96 -4.61
C VAL A 187 -5.49 -0.91 -5.70
N VAL A 188 -4.83 -1.01 -6.85
CA VAL A 188 -5.11 -0.13 -8.01
C VAL A 188 -6.56 -0.27 -8.48
N ARG A 189 -7.11 -1.49 -8.52
CA ARG A 189 -8.52 -1.71 -8.88
C ARG A 189 -9.47 -1.16 -7.81
N ASP A 190 -9.16 -1.33 -6.53
CA ASP A 190 -9.94 -0.78 -5.41
C ASP A 190 -10.04 0.75 -5.54
N PHE A 191 -8.92 1.45 -5.69
CA PHE A 191 -8.95 2.91 -5.86
C PHE A 191 -9.58 3.39 -7.17
N THR A 192 -9.52 2.57 -8.22
CA THR A 192 -10.25 2.87 -9.47
C THR A 192 -11.76 2.84 -9.24
N LEU A 193 -12.25 1.86 -8.48
CA LEU A 193 -13.65 1.75 -8.12
C LEU A 193 -14.08 2.88 -7.18
N LEU A 194 -13.34 3.12 -6.09
CA LEU A 194 -13.61 4.18 -5.12
C LEU A 194 -13.72 5.55 -5.77
N LYS A 195 -12.76 5.88 -6.64
CA LYS A 195 -12.78 7.11 -7.43
C LYS A 195 -14.02 7.20 -8.32
N SER A 196 -14.42 6.10 -8.98
CA SER A 196 -15.60 6.12 -9.84
C SER A 196 -16.90 6.34 -9.06
N ARG A 197 -16.96 5.91 -7.78
CA ARG A 197 -18.10 6.08 -6.89
C ARG A 197 -18.17 7.48 -6.29
N SER A 198 -17.03 8.09 -5.96
CA SER A 198 -16.98 9.47 -5.43
C SER A 198 -17.33 10.54 -6.47
N GLN A 199 -17.43 10.18 -7.75
CA GLN A 199 -17.78 11.09 -8.86
C GLN A 199 -19.27 11.04 -9.25
N GLN A 200 -20.06 10.17 -8.60
CA GLN A 200 -21.50 10.00 -8.84
C GLN A 200 -22.32 10.74 -7.78
#